data_AF-A0A914TB84-F1
#
_entry.id   AF-A0A914TB84-F1
#
_cell.length_a   1.000
_cell.length_b   1.000
_cell.length_c   1.000
_cell.angle_alpha   90.00
_cell.angle_beta   90.00
_cell.angle_gamma   90.00
#
_symmetry.space_group_name_H-M   'P 1'
#
loop_
_entity.id
_entity.type
_entity.pdbx_description
1 polymer ?
#
loop_
_entity_poly.entity_id
_entity_poly.type
_entity_poly.pdbx_seq_one_letter_code
_entity_poly.pdbx_strand_id
1 'polypeptide(L)'
;MKNSIFVILIFFSAICVALAQLPTGSSSFQVISAVNNKPIDVATYVPIGITKSSTIIIVMHGAGDNGVGMRNAWINLANQYKFIILAPYFGTQWWGTYQLAGLDGPTMDYEIDSLDIVFQEATKRLNSTVLKYYLYGMSAGCQFVHRASTFTSSTKIKAVVCASAGFYTFPTDMEMYPYGLFGSGAEPKLEKHFCRNTVIIVGGSDTTRDSALLMSSAADAQGLTRLARAQNYFTSSKAAATQMELTFNWRFNILPGVTHDNGPLAIYAAAEFAKWDQNGITEVCASLKPTTPATTTTTTLPTTALPNPCKGPLDIVFVIDGSDTMTAARFNIVKAQIAAAINQNGIVWGPNAAHVGIVISTGLMVGGATTPYRHLDLEGCQYYAGACTNPTVTSTATLLAAINNMKFSGGKNNIALSMSETMTGEYEGLPDSWYVFGGPFWGSAGDRPNVPNVMIVISGADTSNVAPARDALIAQGVKVFAVGLSDLASTQLNAITGNPSNSFSNAPEALANAITNICHQIGSTTTTTKPTTTTTKATTTVPSGWTEWTTSSCSANCGLCGRAVMRRICRGGICLGANSSTVTCGAPTLCPFGLGFPSCCEPAKRAIINGVITCA
;
A
#
# COMPACT_ATOMS: atom_id res chain seq x y z
N MET A 1 -22.34 -81.14 12.64
CA MET A 1 -21.80 -79.85 13.08
C MET A 1 -22.76 -78.75 12.64
N LYS A 2 -23.60 -78.25 13.56
CA LYS A 2 -24.54 -77.14 13.31
C LYS A 2 -23.95 -75.89 13.98
N ASN A 3 -23.36 -74.99 13.19
CA ASN A 3 -22.86 -73.71 13.70
C ASN A 3 -24.04 -72.75 13.88
N SER A 4 -24.33 -72.40 15.13
CA SER A 4 -25.27 -71.35 15.49
C SER A 4 -24.53 -70.02 15.50
N ILE A 5 -24.93 -69.08 14.65
CA ILE A 5 -24.46 -67.69 14.66
C ILE A 5 -25.29 -66.94 15.70
N PHE A 6 -24.65 -66.49 16.77
CA PHE A 6 -25.22 -65.56 17.75
C PHE A 6 -25.17 -64.14 17.16
N VAL A 7 -26.33 -63.55 16.87
CA VAL A 7 -26.46 -62.14 16.51
C VAL A 7 -26.56 -61.33 17.81
N ILE A 8 -25.51 -60.56 18.12
CA ILE A 8 -25.53 -59.57 19.20
C ILE A 8 -26.16 -58.30 18.62
N LEU A 9 -27.42 -58.01 19.00
CA LEU A 9 -28.04 -56.71 18.76
C LEU A 9 -27.52 -55.71 19.78
N ILE A 10 -26.67 -54.78 19.34
CA ILE A 10 -26.26 -53.61 20.11
C ILE A 10 -27.35 -52.53 19.95
N PHE A 11 -28.13 -52.30 21.01
CA PHE A 11 -29.05 -51.16 21.10
C PHE A 11 -28.24 -49.87 21.32
N PHE A 12 -28.13 -49.04 20.28
CA PHE A 12 -27.74 -47.63 20.45
C PHE A 12 -28.91 -46.86 21.05
N SER A 13 -28.91 -46.69 22.37
CA SER A 13 -29.78 -45.71 23.04
C SER A 13 -29.26 -44.31 22.71
N ALA A 14 -30.00 -43.58 21.88
CA ALA A 14 -29.77 -42.16 21.67
C ALA A 14 -30.16 -41.41 22.95
N ILE A 15 -29.20 -41.15 23.82
CA ILE A 15 -29.36 -40.22 24.95
C ILE A 15 -29.51 -38.82 24.35
N CYS A 16 -30.76 -38.36 24.25
CA CYS A 16 -31.07 -36.97 23.91
C CYS A 16 -30.69 -36.10 25.12
N VAL A 17 -29.47 -35.57 25.13
CA VAL A 17 -29.05 -34.58 26.14
C VAL A 17 -29.85 -33.30 25.87
N ALA A 18 -30.84 -33.01 26.70
CA ALA A 18 -31.59 -31.76 26.62
C ALA A 18 -30.65 -30.57 26.84
N LEU A 19 -30.75 -29.55 25.98
CA LEU A 19 -29.94 -28.34 26.08
C LEU A 19 -30.26 -27.60 27.39
N ALA A 20 -29.26 -27.41 28.25
CA ALA A 20 -29.46 -26.71 29.53
C ALA A 20 -29.86 -25.24 29.29
N GLN A 21 -31.00 -24.84 29.88
CA GLN A 21 -31.52 -23.47 29.84
C GLN A 21 -30.57 -22.50 30.57
N LEU A 22 -30.53 -21.24 30.14
CA LEU A 22 -29.75 -20.20 30.82
C LEU A 22 -30.49 -19.71 32.08
N PRO A 23 -29.88 -19.81 33.28
CA PRO A 23 -30.52 -19.36 34.50
C PRO A 23 -30.52 -17.82 34.61
N THR A 24 -31.41 -17.29 35.44
CA THR A 24 -31.36 -15.89 35.88
C THR A 24 -30.05 -15.62 36.64
N GLY A 25 -29.48 -14.43 36.43
CA GLY A 25 -28.22 -14.01 37.01
C GLY A 25 -27.03 -14.33 36.13
N SER A 26 -25.87 -14.41 36.77
CA SER A 26 -24.58 -14.70 36.13
C SER A 26 -24.44 -16.20 35.85
N SER A 27 -24.15 -16.56 34.59
CA SER A 27 -23.86 -17.94 34.18
C SER A 27 -22.85 -17.96 33.04
N SER A 28 -22.57 -19.14 32.49
CA SER A 28 -21.78 -19.31 31.27
C SER A 28 -22.19 -20.57 30.51
N PHE A 29 -21.89 -20.59 29.22
CA PHE A 29 -21.92 -21.79 28.40
C PHE A 29 -20.75 -21.78 27.43
N GLN A 30 -20.41 -22.93 26.87
CA GLN A 30 -19.39 -23.05 25.83
C GLN A 30 -20.06 -23.42 24.51
N VAL A 31 -19.57 -22.84 23.41
CA VAL A 31 -19.90 -23.28 22.05
C VAL A 31 -18.64 -23.66 21.30
N ILE A 32 -18.75 -24.62 20.39
CA ILE A 32 -17.71 -24.89 19.42
C ILE A 32 -18.08 -24.14 18.14
N SER A 33 -17.18 -23.28 17.67
CA SER A 33 -17.38 -22.60 16.41
C SER A 33 -17.36 -23.62 15.27
N ALA A 34 -18.47 -23.74 14.55
CA ALA A 34 -18.59 -24.62 13.39
C ALA A 34 -17.71 -24.15 12.20
N VAL A 35 -17.12 -22.96 12.28
CA VAL A 35 -16.24 -22.39 11.25
C VAL A 35 -14.85 -23.04 11.31
N ASN A 36 -14.32 -23.23 12.52
CA ASN A 36 -12.91 -23.55 12.74
C ASN A 36 -12.68 -24.59 13.86
N ASN A 37 -13.77 -25.11 14.43
CA ASN A 37 -13.77 -26.09 15.50
C ASN A 37 -13.09 -25.61 16.80
N LYS A 38 -12.99 -24.29 17.03
CA LYS A 38 -12.42 -23.72 18.26
C LYS A 38 -13.50 -23.46 19.31
N PRO A 39 -13.20 -23.65 20.60
CA PRO A 39 -14.15 -23.37 21.69
C PRO A 39 -14.26 -21.87 21.98
N ILE A 40 -15.47 -21.43 22.33
CA ILE A 40 -15.78 -20.08 22.80
C ILE A 40 -16.53 -20.20 24.11
N ASP A 41 -15.92 -19.70 25.19
CA ASP A 41 -16.59 -19.55 26.46
C ASP A 41 -17.42 -18.26 26.45
N VAL A 42 -18.70 -18.37 26.75
CA VAL A 42 -19.64 -17.24 26.73
C VAL A 42 -20.10 -16.98 28.16
N ALA A 43 -19.59 -15.91 28.78
CA ALA A 43 -20.14 -15.43 30.03
C ALA A 43 -21.48 -14.73 29.77
N THR A 44 -22.48 -14.98 30.60
CA THR A 44 -23.84 -14.48 30.39
C THR A 44 -24.37 -13.76 31.62
N TYR A 45 -25.29 -12.81 31.39
CA TYR A 45 -26.13 -12.25 32.45
C TYR A 45 -27.58 -12.20 31.99
N VAL A 46 -28.47 -12.80 32.76
CA VAL A 46 -29.91 -12.77 32.51
C VAL A 46 -30.61 -12.04 33.66
N PRO A 47 -31.13 -10.82 33.47
CA PRO A 47 -31.85 -10.09 34.52
C PRO A 47 -33.13 -10.79 34.99
N ILE A 48 -33.59 -10.48 36.20
CA ILE A 48 -34.95 -10.86 36.64
C ILE A 48 -35.98 -10.13 35.79
N GLY A 49 -37.03 -10.86 35.37
CA GLY A 49 -38.17 -10.32 34.65
C GLY A 49 -37.97 -10.17 33.14
N ILE A 50 -37.02 -10.91 32.55
CA ILE A 50 -36.91 -11.00 31.09
C ILE A 50 -38.11 -11.72 30.47
N THR A 51 -38.38 -11.41 29.20
CA THR A 51 -39.39 -12.04 28.37
C THR A 51 -38.74 -12.72 27.17
N LYS A 52 -39.49 -13.49 26.37
CA LYS A 52 -38.95 -14.11 25.16
C LYS A 52 -38.44 -13.09 24.12
N SER A 53 -38.95 -11.87 24.16
CA SER A 53 -38.54 -10.75 23.30
C SER A 53 -37.52 -9.82 23.96
N SER A 54 -37.00 -10.15 25.15
CA SER A 54 -35.99 -9.31 25.81
C SER A 54 -34.73 -9.19 24.98
N THR A 55 -34.26 -7.96 24.85
CA THR A 55 -33.13 -7.58 24.02
C THR A 55 -31.83 -8.23 24.46
N ILE A 56 -31.07 -8.73 23.48
CA ILE A 56 -29.78 -9.39 23.65
C ILE A 56 -28.67 -8.46 23.18
N ILE A 57 -27.64 -8.28 24.01
CA ILE A 57 -26.43 -7.52 23.69
C ILE A 57 -25.23 -8.47 23.76
N ILE A 58 -24.44 -8.49 22.69
CA ILE A 58 -23.13 -9.11 22.68
C ILE A 58 -22.09 -8.04 23.02
N VAL A 59 -21.26 -8.29 24.04
CA VAL A 59 -20.22 -7.38 24.53
C VAL A 59 -18.84 -8.01 24.34
N MET A 60 -17.98 -7.36 23.55
CA MET A 60 -16.65 -7.84 23.20
C MET A 60 -15.59 -7.24 24.13
N HIS A 61 -14.76 -8.10 24.72
CA HIS A 61 -13.72 -7.74 25.69
C HIS A 61 -12.59 -6.89 25.08
N GLY A 62 -11.69 -6.33 25.90
CA GLY A 62 -10.44 -5.69 25.44
C GLY A 62 -9.26 -6.67 25.39
N ALA A 63 -8.05 -6.19 25.08
CA ALA A 63 -6.83 -7.02 24.99
C ALA A 63 -6.35 -7.57 26.35
N GLY A 64 -6.75 -6.93 27.46
CA GLY A 64 -6.40 -7.34 28.84
C GLY A 64 -7.59 -7.81 29.67
N ASP A 65 -8.74 -8.03 29.04
CA ASP A 65 -9.98 -8.42 29.72
C ASP A 65 -10.45 -9.79 29.22
N ASN A 66 -11.43 -10.38 29.89
CA ASN A 66 -12.09 -11.62 29.49
C ASN A 66 -13.61 -11.43 29.42
N GLY A 67 -14.32 -12.46 28.96
CA GLY A 67 -15.78 -12.41 28.86
C GLY A 67 -16.46 -12.14 30.22
N VAL A 68 -15.93 -12.67 31.32
CA VAL A 68 -16.51 -12.50 32.67
C VAL A 68 -16.39 -11.05 33.16
N GLY A 69 -15.22 -10.43 33.02
CA GLY A 69 -14.98 -9.03 33.38
C GLY A 69 -15.89 -8.10 32.58
N MET A 70 -15.93 -8.28 31.27
CA MET A 70 -16.80 -7.51 30.39
C MET A 70 -18.28 -7.72 30.71
N ARG A 71 -18.73 -8.96 30.99
CA ARG A 71 -20.10 -9.23 31.47
C ARG A 71 -20.40 -8.51 32.77
N ASN A 72 -19.48 -8.57 33.74
CA ASN A 72 -19.66 -7.95 35.06
C ASN A 72 -19.85 -6.43 34.97
N ALA A 73 -19.09 -5.76 34.10
CA ALA A 73 -19.22 -4.32 33.85
C ALA A 73 -20.62 -3.92 33.36
N TRP A 74 -21.35 -4.86 32.73
CA TRP A 74 -22.68 -4.63 32.19
C TRP A 74 -23.85 -5.07 33.10
N ILE A 75 -23.59 -5.68 34.27
CA ILE A 75 -24.66 -6.22 35.14
C ILE A 75 -25.68 -5.15 35.55
N ASN A 76 -25.20 -3.99 36.03
CA ASN A 76 -26.09 -2.92 36.49
C ASN A 76 -26.91 -2.34 35.33
N LEU A 77 -26.29 -2.19 34.16
CA LEU A 77 -26.93 -1.72 32.93
C LEU A 77 -27.97 -2.72 32.43
N ALA A 78 -27.66 -4.01 32.49
CA ALA A 78 -28.55 -5.10 32.13
C ALA A 78 -29.78 -5.14 33.03
N ASN A 79 -29.62 -4.93 34.34
CA ASN A 79 -30.75 -4.84 35.27
C ASN A 79 -31.62 -3.61 35.02
N GLN A 80 -30.99 -2.46 34.76
CA GLN A 80 -31.66 -1.19 34.51
C GLN A 80 -32.52 -1.24 33.24
N TYR A 81 -31.96 -1.74 32.13
CA TYR A 81 -32.61 -1.73 30.82
C TYR A 81 -33.23 -3.07 30.40
N LYS A 82 -33.15 -4.10 31.26
CA LYS A 82 -33.65 -5.47 31.00
C LYS A 82 -33.01 -6.13 29.78
N PHE A 83 -31.72 -5.90 29.61
CA PHE A 83 -30.91 -6.53 28.57
C PHE A 83 -30.31 -7.86 29.03
N ILE A 84 -30.31 -8.84 28.15
CA ILE A 84 -29.54 -10.07 28.30
C ILE A 84 -28.14 -9.83 27.74
N ILE A 85 -27.11 -10.12 28.52
CA ILE A 85 -25.71 -9.92 28.12
C ILE A 85 -25.07 -11.24 27.75
N LEU A 86 -24.43 -11.27 26.58
CA LEU A 86 -23.54 -12.35 26.14
C LEU A 86 -22.14 -11.76 25.96
N ALA A 87 -21.14 -12.33 26.63
CA ALA A 87 -19.76 -11.88 26.56
C ALA A 87 -18.88 -13.07 26.14
N PRO A 88 -18.76 -13.33 24.83
CA PRO A 88 -17.88 -14.38 24.32
C PRO A 88 -16.43 -14.01 24.59
N TYR A 89 -15.63 -15.01 24.98
CA TYR A 89 -14.21 -14.88 25.24
C TYR A 89 -13.39 -15.54 24.13
N PHE A 90 -12.67 -14.72 23.39
CA PHE A 90 -11.75 -15.14 22.33
C PHE A 90 -10.33 -15.18 22.91
N GLY A 91 -10.09 -16.16 23.78
CA GLY A 91 -8.80 -16.30 24.47
C GLY A 91 -7.64 -16.60 23.53
N THR A 92 -6.47 -16.01 23.82
CA THR A 92 -5.26 -16.11 22.99
C THR A 92 -4.79 -17.54 22.73
N GLN A 93 -5.09 -18.48 23.64
CA GLN A 93 -4.79 -19.90 23.49
C GLN A 93 -5.36 -20.50 22.19
N TRP A 94 -6.58 -20.11 21.81
CA TRP A 94 -7.28 -20.66 20.65
C TRP A 94 -7.38 -19.65 19.51
N TRP A 95 -7.58 -18.38 19.84
CA TRP A 95 -7.97 -17.33 18.90
C TRP A 95 -6.84 -16.34 18.58
N GLY A 96 -5.69 -16.45 19.25
CA GLY A 96 -4.55 -15.57 18.99
C GLY A 96 -4.93 -14.09 19.05
N THR A 97 -4.74 -13.39 17.92
CA THR A 97 -5.01 -11.95 17.76
C THR A 97 -6.46 -11.69 17.34
N TYR A 98 -7.42 -12.07 18.18
CA TYR A 98 -8.84 -12.07 17.80
C TYR A 98 -9.35 -10.71 17.30
N GLN A 99 -8.74 -9.58 17.73
CA GLN A 99 -9.14 -8.26 17.24
C GLN A 99 -9.00 -8.12 15.72
N LEU A 100 -8.15 -8.93 15.07
CA LEU A 100 -7.99 -9.02 13.61
C LEU A 100 -9.04 -9.92 12.95
N ALA A 101 -9.98 -10.43 13.74
CA ALA A 101 -11.19 -11.10 13.30
C ALA A 101 -10.92 -12.35 12.43
N GLY A 102 -9.73 -12.93 12.61
CA GLY A 102 -9.12 -14.02 11.85
C GLY A 102 -9.02 -13.81 10.34
N LEU A 103 -8.97 -12.54 9.90
CA LEU A 103 -8.74 -12.16 8.51
C LEU A 103 -7.24 -11.95 8.20
N ASP A 104 -6.36 -12.16 9.19
CA ASP A 104 -4.91 -12.04 9.08
C ASP A 104 -4.24 -13.41 8.96
N GLY A 105 -4.15 -13.96 7.73
CA GLY A 105 -3.33 -15.16 7.51
C GLY A 105 -3.72 -15.99 6.28
N PRO A 106 -2.92 -17.03 5.95
CA PRO A 106 -3.15 -17.91 4.80
C PRO A 106 -4.38 -18.82 4.98
N THR A 107 -4.79 -19.07 6.23
CA THR A 107 -5.99 -19.81 6.59
C THR A 107 -6.96 -18.82 7.22
N MET A 108 -7.74 -18.15 6.38
CA MET A 108 -8.82 -17.26 6.80
C MET A 108 -9.69 -17.96 7.83
N ASP A 109 -9.70 -17.44 9.04
CA ASP A 109 -10.45 -17.97 10.16
C ASP A 109 -11.59 -16.99 10.46
N TYR A 110 -12.79 -17.22 9.93
CA TYR A 110 -13.89 -16.25 10.00
C TYR A 110 -14.48 -16.13 11.42
N GLU A 111 -13.71 -15.62 12.38
CA GLU A 111 -14.09 -15.45 13.80
C GLU A 111 -15.34 -14.57 13.94
N ILE A 112 -15.52 -13.66 12.97
CA ILE A 112 -16.70 -12.80 12.84
C ILE A 112 -18.00 -13.63 12.79
N ASP A 113 -18.00 -14.76 12.09
CA ASP A 113 -19.19 -15.60 11.93
C ASP A 113 -19.51 -16.40 13.19
N SER A 114 -18.56 -16.52 14.12
CA SER A 114 -18.79 -17.14 15.42
C SER A 114 -19.77 -16.37 16.30
N LEU A 115 -19.98 -15.06 16.09
CA LEU A 115 -20.98 -14.27 16.82
C LEU A 115 -22.41 -14.78 16.59
N ASP A 116 -22.72 -15.17 15.35
CA ASP A 116 -24.03 -15.70 15.01
C ASP A 116 -24.28 -17.07 15.65
N ILE A 117 -23.22 -17.88 15.82
CA ILE A 117 -23.28 -19.17 16.52
C ILE A 117 -23.56 -18.95 18.01
N VAL A 118 -22.82 -18.03 18.64
CA VAL A 118 -23.03 -17.65 20.05
C VAL A 118 -24.47 -17.17 20.26
N PHE A 119 -24.95 -16.28 19.39
CA PHE A 119 -26.31 -15.75 19.48
C PHE A 119 -27.38 -16.83 19.31
N GLN A 120 -27.25 -17.69 18.30
CA GLN A 120 -28.21 -18.77 18.04
C GLN A 120 -28.25 -19.78 19.18
N GLU A 121 -27.12 -20.09 19.78
CA GLU A 121 -27.08 -20.99 20.93
C GLU A 121 -27.75 -20.35 22.15
N ALA A 122 -27.47 -19.07 22.41
CA ALA A 122 -28.11 -18.34 23.50
C ALA A 122 -29.64 -18.27 23.33
N THR A 123 -30.15 -17.96 22.13
CA THR A 123 -31.59 -17.87 21.89
C THR A 123 -32.31 -19.21 22.12
N LYS A 124 -31.69 -20.34 21.75
CA LYS A 124 -32.21 -21.68 22.07
C LYS A 124 -32.29 -21.92 23.57
N ARG A 125 -31.22 -21.60 24.31
CA ARG A 125 -31.15 -21.78 25.78
C ARG A 125 -32.04 -20.82 26.56
N LEU A 126 -32.48 -19.72 25.93
CA LEU A 126 -33.40 -18.74 26.51
C LEU A 126 -34.85 -18.94 26.07
N ASN A 127 -35.10 -19.84 25.11
CA ASN A 127 -36.38 -19.92 24.39
C ASN A 127 -36.83 -18.54 23.86
N SER A 128 -35.87 -17.77 23.32
CA SER A 128 -36.07 -16.40 22.86
C SER A 128 -36.65 -16.35 21.45
N THR A 129 -37.48 -15.34 21.18
CA THR A 129 -38.01 -15.00 19.86
C THR A 129 -37.22 -13.90 19.16
N VAL A 130 -36.16 -13.38 19.80
CA VAL A 130 -35.33 -12.30 19.26
C VAL A 130 -34.53 -12.80 18.07
N LEU A 131 -34.60 -12.06 16.95
CA LEU A 131 -33.94 -12.42 15.69
C LEU A 131 -32.60 -11.70 15.46
N LYS A 132 -32.37 -10.59 16.18
CA LYS A 132 -31.19 -9.74 16.03
C LYS A 132 -30.65 -9.28 17.40
N TYR A 133 -29.34 -9.09 17.52
CA TYR A 133 -28.67 -8.60 18.73
C TYR A 133 -28.02 -7.23 18.52
N TYR A 134 -27.83 -6.49 19.60
CA TYR A 134 -26.95 -5.33 19.61
C TYR A 134 -25.51 -5.75 19.88
N LEU A 135 -24.54 -5.05 19.29
CA LEU A 135 -23.13 -5.39 19.38
C LEU A 135 -22.32 -4.23 19.95
N TYR A 136 -21.57 -4.50 21.02
CA TYR A 136 -20.67 -3.54 21.66
C TYR A 136 -19.25 -4.08 21.71
N GLY A 137 -18.26 -3.21 21.55
CA GLY A 137 -16.87 -3.54 21.84
C GLY A 137 -16.08 -2.32 22.27
N MET A 138 -15.13 -2.52 23.19
CA MET A 138 -14.19 -1.48 23.63
C MET A 138 -12.75 -1.87 23.28
N SER A 139 -11.92 -0.90 22.86
CA SER A 139 -10.49 -1.13 22.63
C SER A 139 -10.24 -2.21 21.57
N ALA A 140 -9.61 -3.34 21.91
CA ALA A 140 -9.50 -4.51 21.02
C ALA A 140 -10.88 -5.09 20.62
N GLY A 141 -11.90 -4.98 21.49
CA GLY A 141 -13.27 -5.33 21.14
C GLY A 141 -13.88 -4.39 20.11
N CYS A 142 -13.58 -3.07 20.18
CA CYS A 142 -14.00 -2.12 19.15
C CYS A 142 -13.31 -2.44 17.81
N GLN A 143 -12.03 -2.83 17.86
CA GLN A 143 -11.32 -3.34 16.70
C GLN A 143 -12.01 -4.54 16.06
N PHE A 144 -12.44 -5.52 16.86
CA PHE A 144 -13.19 -6.67 16.36
C PHE A 144 -14.56 -6.26 15.79
N VAL A 145 -15.37 -5.49 16.52
CA VAL A 145 -16.77 -5.24 16.11
C VAL A 145 -16.89 -4.34 14.88
N HIS A 146 -15.98 -3.39 14.65
CA HIS A 146 -16.03 -2.61 13.40
C HIS A 146 -15.64 -3.48 12.21
N ARG A 147 -14.64 -4.37 12.35
CA ARG A 147 -14.26 -5.37 11.31
C ARG A 147 -15.37 -6.38 11.07
N ALA A 148 -15.99 -6.88 12.13
CA ALA A 148 -17.21 -7.68 12.04
C ALA A 148 -18.27 -6.92 11.27
N SER A 149 -18.45 -5.63 11.54
CA SER A 149 -19.40 -4.81 10.81
C SER A 149 -19.04 -4.67 9.32
N THR A 150 -17.75 -4.57 8.99
CA THR A 150 -17.24 -4.42 7.61
C THR A 150 -17.34 -5.70 6.79
N PHE A 151 -16.98 -6.85 7.36
CA PHE A 151 -16.78 -8.08 6.59
C PHE A 151 -17.90 -9.13 6.78
N THR A 152 -18.75 -9.00 7.79
CA THR A 152 -19.82 -10.00 7.99
C THR A 152 -20.96 -9.87 6.98
N SER A 153 -21.45 -11.01 6.52
CA SER A 153 -22.75 -11.10 5.85
C SER A 153 -23.93 -11.27 6.84
N SER A 154 -23.66 -11.43 8.15
CA SER A 154 -24.69 -11.63 9.18
C SER A 154 -25.78 -10.58 9.12
N THR A 155 -27.03 -11.03 9.08
CA THR A 155 -28.24 -10.19 9.18
C THR A 155 -28.72 -10.04 10.63
N LYS A 156 -28.01 -10.64 11.59
CA LYS A 156 -28.40 -10.70 13.00
C LYS A 156 -27.88 -9.52 13.81
N ILE A 157 -26.91 -8.75 13.31
CA ILE A 157 -26.48 -7.51 13.96
C ILE A 157 -27.55 -6.43 13.74
N LYS A 158 -28.18 -5.98 14.83
CA LYS A 158 -29.20 -4.91 14.84
C LYS A 158 -28.57 -3.52 14.75
N ALA A 159 -27.58 -3.26 15.60
CA ALA A 159 -26.79 -2.02 15.60
C ALA A 159 -25.48 -2.22 16.37
N VAL A 160 -24.50 -1.33 16.13
CA VAL A 160 -23.14 -1.44 16.66
C VAL A 160 -22.77 -0.19 17.46
N VAL A 161 -22.11 -0.38 18.61
CA VAL A 161 -21.38 0.68 19.30
C VAL A 161 -19.91 0.26 19.43
N CYS A 162 -19.01 1.05 18.84
CA CYS A 162 -17.58 0.84 18.86
C CYS A 162 -16.91 1.91 19.72
N ALA A 163 -16.29 1.50 20.84
CA ALA A 163 -15.73 2.42 21.83
C ALA A 163 -14.19 2.41 21.85
N SER A 164 -13.56 3.58 21.68
CA SER A 164 -12.13 3.81 21.92
C SER A 164 -11.22 2.72 21.30
N ALA A 165 -11.33 2.43 20.01
CA ALA A 165 -10.45 1.44 19.39
C ALA A 165 -8.99 1.92 19.43
N GLY A 166 -8.07 0.96 19.59
CA GLY A 166 -6.64 1.23 19.49
C GLY A 166 -6.25 1.75 18.10
N PHE A 167 -6.78 1.17 17.04
CA PHE A 167 -6.64 1.59 15.64
C PHE A 167 -7.83 1.03 14.83
N TYR A 168 -8.00 1.44 13.58
CA TYR A 168 -9.15 1.09 12.75
C TYR A 168 -8.74 0.51 11.39
N THR A 169 -9.64 -0.27 10.79
CA THR A 169 -9.57 -0.68 9.39
C THR A 169 -10.38 0.32 8.57
N PHE A 170 -9.70 1.24 7.89
CA PHE A 170 -10.32 2.26 7.06
C PHE A 170 -10.98 1.62 5.83
N PRO A 171 -12.10 2.15 5.33
CA PRO A 171 -12.78 1.62 4.15
C PRO A 171 -12.05 2.04 2.86
N THR A 172 -10.81 1.60 2.71
CA THR A 172 -9.94 1.92 1.57
C THR A 172 -9.12 0.70 1.18
N ASP A 173 -9.01 0.44 -0.13
CA ASP A 173 -8.13 -0.58 -0.70
C ASP A 173 -6.69 -0.06 -0.89
N MET A 174 -6.38 1.16 -0.45
CA MET A 174 -5.03 1.74 -0.54
C MET A 174 -4.09 1.22 0.55
N GLU A 175 -4.66 0.87 1.71
CA GLU A 175 -3.90 0.39 2.87
C GLU A 175 -4.08 -1.12 3.06
N MET A 176 -3.01 -1.80 3.47
CA MET A 176 -3.07 -3.24 3.77
C MET A 176 -3.92 -3.49 5.00
N TYR A 177 -4.62 -4.63 5.01
CA TYR A 177 -5.18 -5.18 6.22
C TYR A 177 -4.07 -5.37 7.27
N PRO A 178 -4.27 -4.94 8.53
CA PRO A 178 -5.53 -4.52 9.14
C PRO A 178 -5.81 -3.01 9.18
N TYR A 179 -5.06 -2.17 8.48
CA TYR A 179 -5.22 -0.71 8.46
C TYR A 179 -6.18 -0.23 7.35
N GLY A 180 -6.25 -0.95 6.23
CA GLY A 180 -7.25 -0.82 5.18
C GLY A 180 -7.85 -2.18 4.77
N LEU A 181 -8.60 -2.21 3.69
CA LEU A 181 -9.34 -3.38 3.20
C LEU A 181 -8.46 -4.33 2.36
N PHE A 182 -7.34 -3.84 1.83
CA PHE A 182 -6.57 -4.58 0.85
C PHE A 182 -5.83 -5.77 1.47
N GLY A 183 -5.96 -6.94 0.84
CA GLY A 183 -5.31 -8.16 1.32
C GLY A 183 -5.96 -8.77 2.55
N SER A 184 -7.18 -8.34 2.93
CA SER A 184 -7.96 -8.94 4.03
C SER A 184 -8.41 -10.37 3.73
N GLY A 185 -8.36 -10.82 2.47
CA GLY A 185 -8.86 -12.14 2.04
C GLY A 185 -10.39 -12.30 2.08
N ALA A 186 -11.14 -11.30 2.57
CA ALA A 186 -12.60 -11.29 2.65
C ALA A 186 -13.19 -10.07 1.94
N GLU A 187 -14.28 -10.28 1.20
CA GLU A 187 -14.97 -9.21 0.49
C GLU A 187 -15.67 -8.25 1.48
N PRO A 188 -15.31 -6.96 1.50
CA PRO A 188 -15.95 -6.00 2.40
C PRO A 188 -17.39 -5.70 1.98
N LYS A 189 -18.32 -5.73 2.93
CA LYS A 189 -19.75 -5.49 2.74
C LYS A 189 -20.11 -4.02 3.03
N LEU A 190 -19.48 -3.10 2.28
CA LEU A 190 -19.50 -1.65 2.57
C LEU A 190 -20.89 -1.02 2.56
N GLU A 191 -21.79 -1.43 1.65
CA GLU A 191 -23.19 -0.96 1.66
C GLU A 191 -23.86 -1.25 3.01
N LYS A 192 -23.77 -2.50 3.47
CA LYS A 192 -24.32 -2.94 4.75
C LYS A 192 -23.61 -2.28 5.93
N HIS A 193 -22.29 -2.14 5.84
CA HIS A 193 -21.46 -1.52 6.86
C HIS A 193 -21.87 -0.07 7.14
N PHE A 194 -22.06 0.73 6.08
CA PHE A 194 -22.40 2.14 6.20
C PHE A 194 -23.88 2.40 6.53
N CYS A 195 -24.81 1.58 6.02
CA CYS A 195 -26.24 1.77 6.33
C CYS A 195 -26.61 1.28 7.74
N ARG A 196 -25.81 0.40 8.34
CA ARG A 196 -26.04 -0.09 9.70
C ARG A 196 -25.96 1.04 10.71
N ASN A 197 -26.95 1.10 11.60
CA ASN A 197 -26.95 1.98 12.76
C ASN A 197 -25.68 1.72 13.59
N THR A 198 -24.72 2.65 13.53
CA THR A 198 -23.42 2.51 14.19
C THR A 198 -23.09 3.77 14.96
N VAL A 199 -22.58 3.63 16.18
CA VAL A 199 -22.03 4.77 16.93
C VAL A 199 -20.56 4.50 17.21
N ILE A 200 -19.70 5.41 16.77
CA ILE A 200 -18.30 5.46 17.18
C ILE A 200 -18.23 6.40 18.38
N ILE A 201 -17.78 5.88 19.52
CA ILE A 201 -17.61 6.67 20.74
C ILE A 201 -16.17 6.63 21.22
N VAL A 202 -15.71 7.71 21.83
CA VAL A 202 -14.34 7.80 22.37
C VAL A 202 -14.30 8.72 23.58
N GLY A 203 -13.45 8.40 24.54
CA GLY A 203 -13.18 9.29 25.66
C GLY A 203 -12.45 10.56 25.21
N GLY A 204 -12.94 11.73 25.61
CA GLY A 204 -12.32 13.03 25.28
C GLY A 204 -10.94 13.23 25.90
N SER A 205 -10.60 12.45 26.92
CA SER A 205 -9.29 12.40 27.56
C SER A 205 -8.50 11.14 27.19
N ASP A 206 -8.98 10.30 26.25
CA ASP A 206 -8.27 9.12 25.71
C ASP A 206 -7.16 9.56 24.73
N THR A 207 -6.21 10.31 25.29
CA THR A 207 -5.13 11.00 24.58
C THR A 207 -3.74 10.51 24.99
N THR A 208 -3.68 9.59 25.97
CA THR A 208 -2.43 9.03 26.46
C THR A 208 -1.83 8.06 25.45
N ARG A 209 -0.53 8.22 25.18
CA ARG A 209 0.29 7.26 24.41
C ARG A 209 0.97 6.29 25.37
N ASP A 210 0.23 5.28 25.81
CA ASP A 210 0.71 4.22 26.70
C ASP A 210 1.07 2.93 25.95
N SER A 211 1.61 1.94 26.68
CA SER A 211 1.98 0.63 26.11
C SER A 211 0.78 -0.17 25.57
N ALA A 212 -0.46 0.20 25.90
CA ALA A 212 -1.65 -0.42 25.37
C ALA A 212 -2.10 0.20 24.03
N LEU A 213 -1.45 1.28 23.57
CA LEU A 213 -1.68 1.89 22.27
C LEU A 213 -0.65 1.38 21.25
N LEU A 214 -1.13 0.85 20.12
CA LEU A 214 -0.24 0.47 19.02
C LEU A 214 0.39 1.72 18.39
N MET A 215 1.71 1.84 18.44
CA MET A 215 2.48 2.99 17.91
C MET A 215 3.29 2.63 16.66
N SER A 216 2.77 1.70 15.84
CA SER A 216 3.32 1.51 14.49
C SER A 216 3.05 2.77 13.66
N SER A 217 3.90 3.05 12.69
CA SER A 217 3.70 4.14 11.74
C SER A 217 2.36 4.10 11.03
N ALA A 218 1.90 2.92 10.60
CA ALA A 218 0.59 2.74 9.98
C ALA A 218 -0.58 3.03 10.96
N ALA A 219 -0.42 2.71 12.25
CA ALA A 219 -1.42 3.07 13.26
C ALA A 219 -1.36 4.57 13.61
N ASP A 220 -0.17 5.16 13.68
CA ASP A 220 0.05 6.58 13.98
C ASP A 220 -0.44 7.51 12.87
N ALA A 221 -0.45 7.04 11.62
CA ALA A 221 -1.00 7.78 10.49
C ALA A 221 -2.51 8.02 10.59
N GLN A 222 -3.22 7.14 11.29
CA GLN A 222 -4.62 7.33 11.63
C GLN A 222 -4.82 8.43 12.69
N GLY A 223 -3.76 8.85 13.36
CA GLY A 223 -3.75 9.79 14.48
C GLY A 223 -2.90 9.27 15.65
N LEU A 224 -2.28 10.18 16.41
CA LEU A 224 -1.36 9.81 17.50
C LEU A 224 -2.05 9.30 18.77
N THR A 225 -3.37 9.42 18.87
CA THR A 225 -4.18 9.05 20.05
C THR A 225 -5.46 8.32 19.64
N ARG A 226 -6.08 7.56 20.55
CA ARG A 226 -7.37 6.88 20.24
C ARG A 226 -8.46 7.88 19.88
N LEU A 227 -8.49 9.04 20.54
CA LEU A 227 -9.37 10.17 20.18
C LEU A 227 -9.18 10.60 18.72
N ALA A 228 -7.94 10.89 18.31
CA ALA A 228 -7.64 11.30 16.94
C ALA A 228 -7.99 10.19 15.93
N ARG A 229 -7.64 8.94 16.24
CA ARG A 229 -7.94 7.77 15.40
C ARG A 229 -9.44 7.58 15.18
N ALA A 230 -10.25 7.70 16.24
CA ALA A 230 -11.69 7.55 16.16
C ALA A 230 -12.35 8.66 15.31
N GLN A 231 -11.91 9.91 15.50
CA GLN A 231 -12.37 11.06 14.72
C GLN A 231 -12.03 10.89 13.23
N ASN A 232 -10.79 10.51 12.93
CA ASN A 232 -10.32 10.32 11.56
C ASN A 232 -11.03 9.14 10.88
N TYR A 233 -11.21 8.02 11.58
CA TYR A 233 -11.95 6.88 11.07
C TYR A 233 -13.40 7.22 10.70
N PHE A 234 -14.12 7.91 11.60
CA PHE A 234 -15.49 8.34 11.31
C PHE A 234 -15.55 9.29 10.10
N THR A 235 -14.66 10.28 10.07
CA THR A 235 -14.64 11.30 9.00
C THR A 235 -14.33 10.67 7.64
N SER A 236 -13.30 9.81 7.56
CA SER A 236 -12.93 9.10 6.34
C SER A 236 -14.01 8.11 5.91
N SER A 237 -14.70 7.45 6.85
CA SER A 237 -15.78 6.51 6.52
C SER A 237 -17.00 7.24 5.95
N LYS A 238 -17.34 8.42 6.50
CA LYS A 238 -18.39 9.28 5.96
C LYS A 238 -18.06 9.75 4.54
N ALA A 239 -16.80 10.14 4.30
CA ALA A 239 -16.34 10.54 2.98
C ALA A 239 -16.41 9.39 1.97
N ALA A 240 -15.93 8.20 2.35
CA ALA A 240 -15.99 7.00 1.52
C ALA A 240 -17.44 6.62 1.16
N ALA A 241 -18.36 6.60 2.14
CA ALA A 241 -19.76 6.33 1.88
C ALA A 241 -20.40 7.35 0.93
N THR A 242 -20.04 8.64 1.07
CA THR A 242 -20.51 9.71 0.19
C THR A 242 -20.00 9.50 -1.24
N GLN A 243 -18.70 9.19 -1.40
CA GLN A 243 -18.09 8.90 -2.71
C GLN A 243 -18.72 7.68 -3.39
N MET A 244 -19.12 6.68 -2.61
CA MET A 244 -19.77 5.46 -3.10
C MET A 244 -21.29 5.61 -3.28
N GLU A 245 -21.86 6.79 -3.02
CA GLU A 245 -23.31 7.04 -3.07
C GLU A 245 -24.12 6.08 -2.16
N LEU A 246 -23.52 5.70 -1.03
CA LEU A 246 -24.09 4.79 -0.05
C LEU A 246 -24.73 5.56 1.10
N THR A 247 -25.81 5.02 1.66
CA THR A 247 -26.37 5.54 2.90
C THR A 247 -25.36 5.42 4.04
N PHE A 248 -25.15 6.51 4.78
CA PHE A 248 -24.25 6.54 5.93
C PHE A 248 -25.02 6.85 7.22
N ASN A 249 -25.29 5.82 8.00
CA ASN A 249 -26.12 5.89 9.20
C ASN A 249 -25.31 5.79 10.49
N TRP A 250 -24.12 6.39 10.48
CA TRP A 250 -23.23 6.41 11.63
C TRP A 250 -23.33 7.72 12.40
N ARG A 251 -23.08 7.62 13.71
CA ARG A 251 -22.90 8.77 14.60
C ARG A 251 -21.54 8.72 15.28
N PHE A 252 -21.03 9.89 15.65
CA PHE A 252 -19.77 10.03 16.37
C PHE A 252 -19.98 10.88 17.62
N ASN A 253 -19.48 10.41 18.76
CA ASN A 253 -19.59 11.13 20.02
C ASN A 253 -18.30 11.04 20.83
N ILE A 254 -17.87 12.20 21.33
CA ILE A 254 -16.79 12.33 22.31
C ILE A 254 -17.41 12.44 23.69
N LEU A 255 -16.95 11.64 24.65
CA LEU A 255 -17.38 11.73 26.05
C LEU A 255 -16.38 12.63 26.82
N PRO A 256 -16.76 13.86 27.19
CA PRO A 256 -15.83 14.80 27.83
C PRO A 256 -15.26 14.25 29.13
N GLY A 257 -13.95 14.43 29.34
CA GLY A 257 -13.27 14.02 30.58
C GLY A 257 -13.01 12.52 30.74
N VAL A 258 -13.61 11.67 29.89
CA VAL A 258 -13.44 10.21 29.95
C VAL A 258 -12.11 9.80 29.33
N THR A 259 -11.33 8.99 30.03
CA THR A 259 -10.06 8.41 29.54
C THR A 259 -10.33 7.07 28.83
N HIS A 260 -9.35 6.17 28.76
CA HIS A 260 -9.53 4.81 28.23
C HIS A 260 -10.28 3.90 29.23
N ASP A 261 -11.50 4.29 29.61
CA ASP A 261 -12.30 3.66 30.67
C ASP A 261 -13.62 3.07 30.15
N ASN A 262 -13.80 1.77 30.34
CA ASN A 262 -14.99 1.03 29.92
C ASN A 262 -16.26 1.50 30.62
N GLY A 263 -16.20 1.90 31.90
CA GLY A 263 -17.39 2.18 32.70
C GLY A 263 -18.29 3.27 32.09
N PRO A 264 -17.79 4.51 31.92
CA PRO A 264 -18.53 5.60 31.29
C PRO A 264 -18.93 5.29 29.83
N LEU A 265 -18.05 4.62 29.06
CA LEU A 265 -18.34 4.26 27.67
C LEU A 265 -19.46 3.21 27.55
N ALA A 266 -19.49 2.22 28.43
CA ALA A 266 -20.55 1.21 28.50
C ALA A 266 -21.89 1.81 28.94
N ILE A 267 -21.89 2.75 29.90
CA ILE A 267 -23.09 3.50 30.30
C ILE A 267 -23.70 4.22 29.10
N TYR A 268 -22.88 4.93 28.31
CA TYR A 268 -23.34 5.61 27.10
C TYR A 268 -23.89 4.61 26.07
N ALA A 269 -23.16 3.53 25.81
CA ALA A 269 -23.58 2.50 24.86
C ALA A 269 -24.92 1.85 25.25
N ALA A 270 -25.10 1.50 26.52
CA ALA A 270 -26.36 0.94 27.03
C ALA A 270 -27.54 1.91 26.86
N ALA A 271 -27.33 3.20 27.12
CA ALA A 271 -28.36 4.21 26.90
C ALA A 271 -28.72 4.34 25.41
N GLU A 272 -27.75 4.25 24.49
CA GLU A 272 -28.02 4.24 23.05
C GLU A 272 -28.81 2.99 22.60
N PHE A 273 -28.43 1.81 23.11
CA PHE A 273 -29.19 0.59 22.85
C PHE A 273 -30.62 0.68 23.38
N ALA A 274 -30.82 1.25 24.58
CA ALA A 274 -32.15 1.43 25.15
C ALA A 274 -33.04 2.36 24.31
N LYS A 275 -32.48 3.48 23.80
CA LYS A 275 -33.19 4.37 22.88
C LYS A 275 -33.61 3.65 21.61
N TRP A 276 -32.71 2.86 21.02
CA TRP A 276 -33.00 2.09 19.82
C TRP A 276 -33.99 0.96 20.05
N ASP A 277 -34.02 0.39 21.24
CA ASP A 277 -34.96 -0.67 21.58
C ASP A 277 -36.37 -0.12 21.81
N GLN A 278 -36.47 1.03 22.51
CA GLN A 278 -37.74 1.71 22.78
C GLN A 278 -38.36 2.34 21.54
N ASN A 279 -37.57 3.04 20.72
CA ASN A 279 -38.07 3.79 19.57
C ASN A 279 -38.11 2.95 18.28
N GLY A 280 -37.52 1.76 18.31
CA GLY A 280 -37.19 1.03 17.10
C GLY A 280 -36.06 1.70 16.31
N ILE A 281 -35.48 0.94 15.38
CA ILE A 281 -34.56 1.46 14.37
C ILE A 281 -34.89 0.86 13.03
N THR A 282 -34.80 1.70 11.99
CA THR A 282 -34.88 1.26 10.60
C THR A 282 -33.48 1.30 10.01
N GLU A 283 -33.08 0.20 9.39
CA GLU A 283 -31.86 0.12 8.59
C GLU A 283 -32.29 0.36 7.14
N VAL A 284 -32.06 1.56 6.63
CA VAL A 284 -32.38 1.90 5.23
C VAL A 284 -31.08 1.80 4.44
N CYS A 285 -30.84 0.64 3.84
CA CYS A 285 -29.73 0.41 2.92
C CYS A 285 -30.24 0.69 1.51
N ALA A 286 -30.37 1.97 1.18
CA ALA A 286 -30.66 2.38 -0.19
C ALA A 286 -29.36 2.84 -0.85
N SER A 287 -29.13 2.39 -2.08
CA SER A 287 -28.29 3.13 -3.01
C SER A 287 -28.97 4.49 -3.23
N LEU A 288 -28.23 5.58 -3.06
CA LEU A 288 -28.76 6.93 -3.32
C LEU A 288 -28.89 7.22 -4.83
N LYS A 289 -28.61 6.22 -5.67
CA LYS A 289 -28.67 6.31 -7.12
C LYS A 289 -30.12 6.23 -7.61
N PRO A 290 -30.58 7.14 -8.50
CA PRO A 290 -31.91 7.07 -9.07
C PRO A 290 -32.12 5.76 -9.84
N THR A 291 -33.13 4.98 -9.47
CA THR A 291 -33.51 3.72 -10.13
C THR A 291 -34.12 3.98 -11.51
N THR A 292 -33.30 3.84 -12.56
CA THR A 292 -33.79 3.63 -13.93
C THR A 292 -33.23 2.28 -14.43
N PRO A 293 -34.01 1.42 -15.13
CA PRO A 293 -33.51 0.12 -15.56
C PRO A 293 -32.42 0.28 -16.62
N ALA A 294 -31.18 -0.09 -16.29
CA ALA A 294 -30.07 -0.05 -17.23
C ALA A 294 -30.06 -1.31 -18.11
N THR A 295 -30.42 -1.12 -19.39
CA THR A 295 -29.94 -1.95 -20.50
C THR A 295 -28.41 -1.99 -20.46
N THR A 296 -27.85 -3.18 -20.67
CA THR A 296 -26.42 -3.49 -20.72
C THR A 296 -25.66 -2.42 -21.52
N THR A 297 -25.03 -1.50 -20.80
CA THR A 297 -24.12 -0.50 -21.38
C THR A 297 -22.94 -0.38 -20.44
N THR A 298 -21.78 -0.78 -20.94
CA THR A 298 -20.45 -0.59 -20.37
C THR A 298 -20.34 0.83 -19.79
N THR A 299 -20.39 0.96 -18.46
CA THR A 299 -20.42 2.28 -17.82
C THR A 299 -19.00 2.71 -17.49
N THR A 300 -18.53 3.66 -18.30
CA THR A 300 -17.37 4.52 -18.06
C THR A 300 -17.52 5.28 -16.73
N LEU A 301 -16.39 5.48 -16.03
CA LEU A 301 -16.31 6.37 -14.86
C LEU A 301 -16.86 7.77 -15.20
N PRO A 302 -17.51 8.48 -14.25
CA PRO A 302 -17.89 9.87 -14.43
C PRO A 302 -16.62 10.71 -14.64
N THR A 303 -16.56 11.33 -15.81
CA THR A 303 -15.55 12.32 -16.18
C THR A 303 -15.97 13.67 -15.62
N THR A 304 -15.63 13.95 -14.36
CA THR A 304 -15.36 15.35 -14.00
C THR A 304 -14.02 15.69 -14.63
N ALA A 305 -14.07 16.31 -15.81
CA ALA A 305 -12.90 16.91 -16.43
C ALA A 305 -12.26 17.86 -15.41
N LEU A 306 -11.02 17.56 -15.05
CA LEU A 306 -10.16 18.46 -14.30
C LEU A 306 -10.07 19.80 -15.03
N PRO A 307 -10.24 20.95 -14.35
CA PRO A 307 -10.06 22.24 -14.97
C PRO A 307 -8.57 22.48 -15.21
N ASN A 308 -8.06 21.94 -16.33
CA ASN A 308 -7.03 22.46 -17.25
C ASN A 308 -6.21 21.29 -17.86
N PRO A 309 -6.47 20.87 -19.11
CA PRO A 309 -5.70 19.82 -19.78
C PRO A 309 -4.27 20.31 -20.09
N CYS A 310 -3.28 19.41 -19.99
CA CYS A 310 -1.93 19.65 -20.50
C CYS A 310 -2.01 19.93 -22.01
N LYS A 311 -1.96 21.21 -22.42
CA LYS A 311 -1.97 21.61 -23.83
C LYS A 311 -0.53 21.67 -24.36
N GLY A 312 -0.07 20.61 -25.01
CA GLY A 312 1.22 20.58 -25.71
C GLY A 312 1.95 19.25 -25.61
N PRO A 313 3.06 19.08 -26.34
CA PRO A 313 3.91 17.90 -26.23
C PRO A 313 4.55 17.83 -24.83
N LEU A 314 4.67 16.62 -24.29
CA LEU A 314 5.16 16.34 -22.94
C LEU A 314 5.76 14.92 -22.89
N ASP A 315 6.90 14.74 -22.24
CA ASP A 315 7.53 13.42 -22.06
C ASP A 315 7.41 13.00 -20.59
N ILE A 316 6.62 11.96 -20.30
CA ILE A 316 6.39 11.46 -18.93
C ILE A 316 7.06 10.10 -18.74
N VAL A 317 7.87 9.94 -17.70
CA VAL A 317 8.44 8.63 -17.32
C VAL A 317 7.94 8.21 -15.95
N PHE A 318 7.36 7.01 -15.87
CA PHE A 318 6.97 6.36 -14.62
C PHE A 318 8.11 5.49 -14.11
N VAL A 319 8.59 5.74 -12.89
CA VAL A 319 9.48 4.83 -12.15
C VAL A 319 8.62 4.10 -11.12
N ILE A 320 8.34 2.83 -11.37
CA ILE A 320 7.42 2.02 -10.55
C ILE A 320 8.23 1.08 -9.66
N ASP A 321 8.02 1.14 -8.37
CA ASP A 321 8.53 0.14 -7.44
C ASP A 321 7.87 -1.21 -7.72
N GLY A 322 8.67 -2.21 -8.12
CA GLY A 322 8.22 -3.57 -8.38
C GLY A 322 8.71 -4.57 -7.33
N SER A 323 9.20 -4.09 -6.18
CA SER A 323 9.75 -4.93 -5.11
C SER A 323 8.68 -5.72 -4.34
N ASP A 324 9.14 -6.57 -3.43
CA ASP A 324 8.26 -7.31 -2.52
C ASP A 324 7.45 -6.40 -1.59
N THR A 325 7.88 -5.15 -1.33
CA THR A 325 7.09 -4.16 -0.57
C THR A 325 5.88 -3.69 -1.39
N MET A 326 6.01 -3.68 -2.73
CA MET A 326 4.91 -3.42 -3.64
C MET A 326 3.94 -4.60 -3.66
N THR A 327 4.34 -5.87 -3.63
CA THR A 327 3.44 -7.04 -3.83
C THR A 327 2.73 -7.07 -5.20
N ALA A 328 2.36 -8.26 -5.68
CA ALA A 328 1.71 -8.42 -6.99
C ALA A 328 0.36 -7.70 -7.10
N ALA A 329 -0.42 -7.68 -6.03
CA ALA A 329 -1.77 -7.13 -6.06
C ALA A 329 -1.78 -5.59 -6.02
N ARG A 330 -0.86 -4.97 -5.27
CA ARG A 330 -0.64 -3.50 -5.25
C ARG A 330 -0.01 -3.04 -6.56
N PHE A 331 0.90 -3.83 -7.14
CA PHE A 331 1.40 -3.59 -8.50
C PHE A 331 0.27 -3.59 -9.55
N ASN A 332 -0.73 -4.49 -9.43
CA ASN A 332 -1.92 -4.46 -10.30
C ASN A 332 -2.78 -3.20 -10.12
N ILE A 333 -2.86 -2.64 -8.90
CA ILE A 333 -3.54 -1.36 -8.65
C ILE A 333 -2.78 -0.21 -9.33
N VAL A 334 -1.45 -0.18 -9.20
CA VAL A 334 -0.60 0.80 -9.90
C VAL A 334 -0.82 0.73 -11.41
N LYS A 335 -0.88 -0.49 -11.99
CA LYS A 335 -1.20 -0.67 -13.42
C LYS A 335 -2.57 -0.06 -13.77
N ALA A 336 -3.59 -0.35 -12.97
CA ALA A 336 -4.94 0.17 -13.19
C ALA A 336 -5.01 1.70 -13.05
N GLN A 337 -4.28 2.29 -12.10
CA GLN A 337 -4.21 3.74 -11.90
C GLN A 337 -3.44 4.44 -13.03
N ILE A 338 -2.32 3.88 -13.49
CA ILE A 338 -1.59 4.39 -14.66
C ILE A 338 -2.47 4.29 -15.92
N ALA A 339 -3.17 3.17 -16.11
CA ALA A 339 -4.11 2.99 -17.21
C ALA A 339 -5.27 4.00 -17.13
N ALA A 340 -5.83 4.23 -15.94
CA ALA A 340 -6.88 5.22 -15.73
C ALA A 340 -6.38 6.64 -16.00
N ALA A 341 -5.19 6.99 -15.52
CA ALA A 341 -4.53 8.27 -15.78
C ALA A 341 -4.30 8.53 -17.28
N ILE A 342 -3.88 7.50 -18.01
CA ILE A 342 -3.70 7.58 -19.47
C ILE A 342 -5.02 7.68 -20.22
N ASN A 343 -6.07 7.03 -19.71
CA ASN A 343 -7.41 7.04 -20.30
C ASN A 343 -8.27 8.26 -19.91
N GLN A 344 -7.78 9.15 -19.04
CA GLN A 344 -8.50 10.37 -18.63
C GLN A 344 -8.45 11.46 -19.72
N ASN A 345 -9.56 12.20 -19.88
CA ASN A 345 -9.69 13.32 -20.81
C ASN A 345 -8.86 14.52 -20.33
N GLY A 346 -7.59 14.57 -20.73
CA GLY A 346 -6.71 15.70 -20.39
C GLY A 346 -5.33 15.72 -21.05
N ILE A 347 -4.85 14.59 -21.54
CA ILE A 347 -3.57 14.46 -22.25
C ILE A 347 -3.83 13.76 -23.59
N VAL A 348 -3.38 14.36 -24.69
CA VAL A 348 -3.38 13.71 -26.00
C VAL A 348 -2.11 12.87 -26.11
N TRP A 349 -2.24 11.56 -26.30
CA TRP A 349 -1.11 10.63 -26.43
C TRP A 349 -0.77 10.37 -27.89
N GLY A 350 0.51 10.33 -28.22
CA GLY A 350 0.97 9.96 -29.55
C GLY A 350 2.25 10.68 -29.96
N PRO A 351 2.78 10.35 -31.15
CA PRO A 351 4.15 10.71 -31.55
C PRO A 351 4.43 12.23 -31.57
N ASN A 352 3.40 13.04 -31.77
CA ASN A 352 3.49 14.52 -31.80
C ASN A 352 2.83 15.20 -30.59
N ALA A 353 2.42 14.43 -29.57
CA ALA A 353 1.69 14.91 -28.40
C ALA A 353 2.41 14.44 -27.12
N ALA A 354 1.78 13.80 -26.14
CA ALA A 354 2.51 13.27 -24.99
C ALA A 354 3.13 11.88 -25.25
N HIS A 355 4.35 11.69 -24.77
CA HIS A 355 5.10 10.43 -24.75
C HIS A 355 5.12 9.84 -23.34
N VAL A 356 5.24 8.52 -23.26
CA VAL A 356 5.29 7.80 -21.99
C VAL A 356 6.38 6.73 -21.96
N GLY A 357 7.20 6.75 -20.92
CA GLY A 357 8.17 5.69 -20.60
C GLY A 357 7.84 5.02 -19.26
N ILE A 358 8.21 3.75 -19.10
CA ILE A 358 8.01 3.02 -17.84
C ILE A 358 9.30 2.27 -17.45
N VAL A 359 9.79 2.55 -16.24
CA VAL A 359 10.90 1.85 -15.59
C VAL A 359 10.34 1.14 -14.36
N ILE A 360 10.57 -0.17 -14.23
CA ILE A 360 10.17 -0.93 -13.05
C ILE A 360 11.43 -1.19 -12.20
N SER A 361 11.43 -0.70 -10.97
CA SER A 361 12.49 -0.91 -9.99
C SER A 361 12.31 -2.27 -9.31
N THR A 362 13.01 -3.28 -9.81
CA THR A 362 13.13 -4.62 -9.23
C THR A 362 14.59 -5.02 -9.23
N GLY A 363 14.98 -5.95 -8.36
CA GLY A 363 16.35 -6.44 -8.27
C GLY A 363 16.38 -7.95 -8.47
N LEU A 364 17.02 -8.40 -9.56
CA LEU A 364 17.48 -9.79 -9.69
C LEU A 364 18.95 -9.82 -9.23
N MET A 365 19.27 -10.68 -8.26
CA MET A 365 20.66 -10.88 -7.82
C MET A 365 21.44 -11.61 -8.93
N VAL A 366 22.17 -10.87 -9.76
CA VAL A 366 23.18 -11.45 -10.65
C VAL A 366 24.55 -10.94 -10.21
N GLY A 367 25.36 -11.81 -9.61
CA GLY A 367 26.76 -11.49 -9.26
C GLY A 367 26.97 -10.53 -8.08
N GLY A 368 25.96 -10.27 -7.25
CA GLY A 368 26.11 -9.45 -6.03
C GLY A 368 25.83 -7.95 -6.18
N ALA A 369 25.35 -7.50 -7.35
CA ALA A 369 24.82 -6.16 -7.55
C ALA A 369 23.32 -6.22 -7.92
N THR A 370 22.52 -5.29 -7.39
CA THR A 370 21.10 -5.11 -7.75
C THR A 370 21.00 -4.38 -9.08
N THR A 371 20.53 -5.05 -10.15
CA THR A 371 20.27 -4.42 -11.45
C THR A 371 18.77 -4.18 -11.65
N PRO A 372 18.34 -2.97 -12.06
CA PRO A 372 16.95 -2.70 -12.41
C PRO A 372 16.52 -3.46 -13.67
N TYR A 373 15.26 -3.89 -13.73
CA TYR A 373 14.71 -4.57 -14.90
C TYR A 373 13.80 -3.62 -15.70
N ARG A 374 14.31 -3.07 -16.81
CA ARG A 374 13.49 -2.24 -17.73
C ARG A 374 12.52 -3.11 -18.52
N HIS A 375 11.22 -2.92 -18.30
CA HIS A 375 10.20 -3.75 -18.96
C HIS A 375 9.51 -3.07 -20.15
N LEU A 376 9.54 -1.74 -20.30
CA LEU A 376 8.74 -1.11 -21.34
C LEU A 376 9.16 0.34 -21.65
N ASP A 377 9.85 0.52 -22.77
CA ASP A 377 9.95 1.81 -23.43
C ASP A 377 8.87 1.87 -24.51
N LEU A 378 7.82 2.67 -24.29
CA LEU A 378 6.63 2.65 -25.12
C LEU A 378 6.74 3.50 -26.38
N GLU A 379 7.90 4.06 -26.71
CA GLU A 379 8.22 4.51 -28.07
C GLU A 379 9.55 3.95 -28.60
N GLY A 380 10.05 2.89 -27.95
CA GLY A 380 11.06 1.99 -28.47
C GLY A 380 12.48 2.53 -28.55
N CYS A 381 13.32 2.22 -27.57
CA CYS A 381 14.72 1.85 -27.76
C CYS A 381 15.25 0.94 -26.64
N GLN A 382 15.32 -0.38 -26.88
CA GLN A 382 16.21 -1.28 -26.13
C GLN A 382 17.61 -1.28 -26.78
N TYR A 383 18.39 -0.23 -26.51
CA TYR A 383 19.86 -0.16 -26.51
C TYR A 383 20.67 -0.94 -27.57
N TYR A 384 20.90 -0.28 -28.71
CA TYR A 384 21.96 -0.38 -29.72
C TYR A 384 22.71 -1.72 -29.94
N ALA A 385 22.33 -2.39 -31.04
CA ALA A 385 23.20 -2.58 -32.22
C ALA A 385 22.34 -2.94 -33.45
N GLY A 386 22.11 -1.96 -34.35
CA GLY A 386 21.60 -2.19 -35.71
C GLY A 386 20.06 -2.27 -35.87
N ALA A 387 19.50 -1.30 -36.61
CA ALA A 387 18.14 -1.26 -37.17
C ALA A 387 16.95 -1.04 -36.19
N CYS A 388 16.50 0.20 -36.12
CA CYS A 388 15.21 0.61 -35.53
C CYS A 388 14.04 0.25 -36.47
N THR A 389 13.21 -0.72 -36.11
CA THR A 389 11.99 -1.06 -36.91
C THR A 389 10.84 -1.65 -36.07
N ASN A 390 10.36 -1.00 -35.00
CA ASN A 390 9.09 -1.45 -34.39
C ASN A 390 8.14 -0.31 -33.98
N PRO A 391 7.05 -0.04 -34.73
CA PRO A 391 6.15 1.10 -34.54
C PRO A 391 4.89 0.72 -33.75
N THR A 392 5.01 0.09 -32.58
CA THR A 392 3.86 -0.60 -31.95
C THR A 392 3.01 0.23 -30.97
N VAL A 393 3.35 1.49 -30.68
CA VAL A 393 2.55 2.35 -29.80
C VAL A 393 2.18 3.65 -30.49
N THR A 394 1.16 3.59 -31.34
CA THR A 394 0.66 4.74 -32.11
C THR A 394 -0.67 5.29 -31.57
N SER A 395 -1.20 4.73 -30.47
CA SER A 395 -2.50 5.11 -29.92
C SER A 395 -2.63 4.79 -28.42
N THR A 396 -3.57 5.47 -27.75
CA THR A 396 -3.95 5.18 -26.36
C THR A 396 -4.29 3.70 -26.12
N ALA A 397 -4.89 3.02 -27.10
CA ALA A 397 -5.30 1.63 -26.98
C ALA A 397 -4.12 0.64 -26.88
N THR A 398 -3.07 0.85 -27.68
CA THR A 398 -1.86 -0.01 -27.64
C THR A 398 -1.03 0.27 -26.39
N LEU A 399 -1.00 1.53 -25.95
CA LEU A 399 -0.40 1.94 -24.68
C LEU A 399 -1.08 1.24 -23.47
N LEU A 400 -2.42 1.27 -23.41
CA LEU A 400 -3.19 0.59 -22.37
C LEU A 400 -2.97 -0.93 -22.38
N ALA A 401 -2.89 -1.55 -23.56
CA ALA A 401 -2.60 -2.98 -23.68
C ALA A 401 -1.21 -3.33 -23.11
N ALA A 402 -0.22 -2.49 -23.37
CA ALA A 402 1.15 -2.70 -22.91
C ALA A 402 1.27 -2.53 -21.38
N ILE A 403 0.57 -1.55 -20.80
CA ILE A 403 0.45 -1.37 -19.34
C ILE A 403 -0.23 -2.57 -18.68
N ASN A 404 -1.33 -3.05 -19.25
CA ASN A 404 -2.06 -4.20 -18.69
C ASN A 404 -1.21 -5.48 -18.66
N ASN A 405 -0.32 -5.63 -19.66
CA ASN A 405 0.59 -6.77 -19.78
C ASN A 405 1.84 -6.69 -18.89
N MET A 406 2.06 -5.59 -18.16
CA MET A 406 3.19 -5.50 -17.22
C MET A 406 3.09 -6.57 -16.13
N LYS A 407 4.22 -7.23 -15.86
CA LYS A 407 4.34 -8.30 -14.89
C LYS A 407 5.00 -7.80 -13.61
N PHE A 408 4.45 -8.22 -12.48
CA PHE A 408 5.10 -8.05 -11.19
C PHE A 408 6.24 -9.06 -11.07
N SER A 409 7.42 -8.60 -10.66
CA SER A 409 8.61 -9.45 -10.54
C SER A 409 9.06 -9.67 -9.10
N GLY A 410 8.68 -8.80 -8.14
CA GLY A 410 9.14 -8.88 -6.75
C GLY A 410 10.64 -8.63 -6.58
N GLY A 411 11.16 -8.92 -5.38
CA GLY A 411 12.57 -8.74 -5.00
C GLY A 411 12.86 -7.43 -4.27
N LYS A 412 14.15 -7.07 -4.17
CA LYS A 412 14.57 -5.76 -3.61
C LYS A 412 14.36 -4.64 -4.65
N ASN A 413 14.26 -3.39 -4.21
CA ASN A 413 14.30 -2.20 -5.08
C ASN A 413 15.56 -1.37 -4.82
N ASN A 414 15.85 -0.48 -5.77
CA ASN A 414 16.77 0.63 -5.59
C ASN A 414 16.24 1.79 -6.44
N ILE A 415 15.42 2.64 -5.82
CA ILE A 415 14.76 3.74 -6.53
C ILE A 415 15.78 4.76 -7.03
N ALA A 416 16.86 5.04 -6.28
CA ALA A 416 17.92 5.94 -6.71
C ALA A 416 18.56 5.48 -8.03
N LEU A 417 18.82 4.18 -8.18
CA LEU A 417 19.38 3.62 -9.41
C LEU A 417 18.37 3.68 -10.56
N SER A 418 17.11 3.32 -10.32
CA SER A 418 16.05 3.40 -11.36
C SER A 418 15.76 4.83 -11.81
N MET A 419 15.87 5.82 -10.91
CA MET A 419 15.82 7.24 -11.28
C MET A 419 17.00 7.63 -12.15
N SER A 420 18.21 7.17 -11.80
CA SER A 420 19.44 7.43 -12.56
C SER A 420 19.38 6.87 -13.97
N GLU A 421 18.77 5.70 -14.15
CA GLU A 421 18.58 5.06 -15.46
C GLU A 421 17.69 5.85 -16.44
N THR A 422 16.98 6.87 -15.98
CA THR A 422 16.15 7.73 -16.84
C THR A 422 16.88 8.95 -17.38
N MET A 423 18.06 9.27 -16.84
CA MET A 423 18.78 10.53 -17.10
C MET A 423 19.18 10.74 -18.57
N THR A 424 19.37 12.01 -18.92
CA THR A 424 19.89 12.42 -20.22
C THR A 424 21.42 12.24 -20.21
N GLY A 425 22.00 11.30 -20.96
CA GLY A 425 23.47 11.16 -21.07
C GLY A 425 24.18 10.49 -19.88
N GLU A 426 25.52 10.46 -19.93
CA GLU A 426 26.41 10.02 -18.83
C GLU A 426 26.50 11.12 -17.75
N TYR A 427 26.22 10.81 -16.48
CA TYR A 427 26.32 11.76 -15.35
C TYR A 427 27.36 11.27 -14.31
N GLU A 428 28.53 11.92 -14.24
CA GLU A 428 29.66 11.52 -13.37
C GLU A 428 29.60 12.05 -11.92
N GLY A 429 28.40 12.33 -11.38
CA GLY A 429 28.21 12.95 -10.06
C GLY A 429 27.70 12.02 -8.95
N LEU A 430 27.48 10.74 -9.22
CA LEU A 430 26.93 9.79 -8.25
C LEU A 430 28.05 9.05 -7.51
N PRO A 431 27.98 8.89 -6.18
CA PRO A 431 28.92 8.07 -5.44
C PRO A 431 28.68 6.60 -5.80
N ASP A 432 29.72 5.94 -6.30
CA ASP A 432 29.74 4.57 -6.85
C ASP A 432 29.40 4.48 -8.35
N SER A 433 30.19 3.65 -9.04
CA SER A 433 30.28 3.51 -10.49
C SER A 433 29.00 3.02 -11.17
N TRP A 434 28.02 3.91 -11.38
CA TRP A 434 26.81 3.62 -12.15
C TRP A 434 26.91 4.29 -13.52
N TYR A 435 27.41 3.53 -14.50
CA TYR A 435 27.32 3.93 -15.91
C TYR A 435 25.89 3.77 -16.39
N VAL A 436 25.19 4.88 -16.61
CA VAL A 436 23.89 4.91 -17.28
C VAL A 436 24.12 5.32 -18.73
N PHE A 437 23.98 4.37 -19.65
CA PHE A 437 23.79 4.68 -21.06
C PHE A 437 22.31 4.95 -21.31
N GLY A 438 21.91 5.67 -22.38
CA GLY A 438 20.65 5.71 -23.16
C GLY A 438 19.24 5.84 -22.52
N GLY A 439 19.05 6.47 -21.35
CA GLY A 439 17.75 6.47 -20.65
C GLY A 439 16.60 7.16 -21.43
N PRO A 440 15.32 6.97 -21.03
CA PRO A 440 14.17 7.56 -21.73
C PRO A 440 14.18 9.09 -21.86
N PHE A 441 14.96 9.84 -21.07
CA PHE A 441 15.18 11.27 -21.30
C PHE A 441 16.42 11.58 -22.16
N TRP A 442 17.01 10.60 -22.85
CA TRP A 442 18.14 10.78 -23.77
C TRP A 442 17.64 10.90 -25.21
N GLY A 443 18.05 11.96 -25.93
CA GLY A 443 17.61 12.21 -27.32
C GLY A 443 17.82 11.12 -28.38
N SER A 444 18.65 10.09 -28.14
CA SER A 444 18.77 8.91 -29.02
C SER A 444 17.82 7.76 -28.64
N ALA A 445 17.12 7.89 -27.51
CA ALA A 445 16.11 6.97 -26.99
C ALA A 445 14.68 7.54 -27.09
N GLY A 446 14.50 8.71 -27.74
CA GLY A 446 13.18 9.27 -28.05
C GLY A 446 12.86 10.63 -27.40
N ASP A 447 13.68 11.11 -26.46
CA ASP A 447 13.48 12.41 -25.79
C ASP A 447 13.50 13.58 -26.79
N ARG A 448 12.45 14.39 -26.75
CA ARG A 448 12.23 15.42 -27.75
C ARG A 448 12.86 16.75 -27.33
N PRO A 449 13.65 17.38 -28.21
CA PRO A 449 14.22 18.68 -27.90
C PRO A 449 13.12 19.72 -27.69
N ASN A 450 13.22 20.49 -26.60
CA ASN A 450 12.26 21.54 -26.19
C ASN A 450 10.87 21.03 -25.75
N VAL A 451 10.74 19.74 -25.46
CA VAL A 451 9.58 19.17 -24.79
C VAL A 451 9.87 19.04 -23.28
N PRO A 452 8.93 19.39 -22.38
CA PRO A 452 9.15 19.22 -20.94
C PRO A 452 9.27 17.75 -20.56
N ASN A 453 10.26 17.43 -19.72
CA ASN A 453 10.48 16.09 -19.16
C ASN A 453 9.92 16.02 -17.73
N VAL A 454 9.10 14.99 -17.47
CA VAL A 454 8.46 14.76 -16.17
C VAL A 454 8.69 13.34 -15.71
N MET A 455 9.20 13.19 -14.49
CA MET A 455 9.31 11.90 -13.82
C MET A 455 8.23 11.77 -12.75
N ILE A 456 7.55 10.63 -12.72
CA ILE A 456 6.64 10.23 -11.65
C ILE A 456 7.16 8.94 -11.01
N VAL A 457 7.59 9.02 -9.75
CA VAL A 457 8.04 7.86 -8.98
C VAL A 457 6.88 7.30 -8.17
N ILE A 458 6.53 6.02 -8.34
CA ILE A 458 5.51 5.32 -7.57
C ILE A 458 6.22 4.35 -6.63
N SER A 459 6.21 4.62 -5.33
CA SER A 459 7.01 3.87 -4.34
C SER A 459 6.13 3.19 -3.28
N GLY A 460 6.42 1.91 -3.00
CA GLY A 460 5.80 1.11 -1.95
C GLY A 460 6.57 1.16 -0.62
N ALA A 461 7.91 1.23 -0.69
CA ALA A 461 8.86 1.66 0.35
C ALA A 461 10.27 1.40 -0.17
N ASP A 462 11.23 2.32 0.06
CA ASP A 462 12.64 2.12 -0.33
C ASP A 462 13.60 2.81 0.67
N THR A 463 14.84 2.36 0.75
CA THR A 463 15.86 2.90 1.67
C THR A 463 17.07 3.48 0.93
N SER A 464 16.99 3.61 -0.40
CA SER A 464 18.08 4.11 -1.23
C SER A 464 18.27 5.63 -1.03
N ASN A 465 19.52 6.08 -1.18
CA ASN A 465 19.82 7.52 -1.14
C ASN A 465 19.48 8.15 -2.51
N VAL A 466 18.26 8.65 -2.64
CA VAL A 466 17.73 9.23 -3.89
C VAL A 466 18.22 10.65 -4.19
N ALA A 467 18.79 11.36 -3.22
CA ALA A 467 19.11 12.79 -3.36
C ALA A 467 20.07 13.10 -4.53
N PRO A 468 21.18 12.36 -4.73
CA PRO A 468 22.09 12.62 -5.85
C PRO A 468 21.42 12.42 -7.22
N ALA A 469 20.59 11.38 -7.36
CA ALA A 469 19.87 11.09 -8.59
C ALA A 469 18.79 12.14 -8.89
N ARG A 470 18.03 12.54 -7.86
CA ARG A 470 17.06 13.64 -7.92
C ARG A 470 17.72 14.94 -8.38
N ASP A 471 18.79 15.35 -7.71
CA ASP A 471 19.42 16.66 -7.96
C ASP A 471 19.97 16.76 -9.38
N ALA A 472 20.52 15.66 -9.89
CA ALA A 472 20.96 15.55 -11.28
C ALA A 472 19.81 15.68 -12.30
N LEU A 473 18.68 15.01 -12.04
CA LEU A 473 17.48 15.11 -12.89
C LEU A 473 16.91 16.54 -12.89
N ILE A 474 16.83 17.18 -11.72
CA ILE A 474 16.39 18.57 -11.60
C ILE A 474 17.34 19.51 -12.34
N ALA A 475 18.65 19.30 -12.25
CA ALA A 475 19.64 20.09 -12.98
C ALA A 475 19.52 19.95 -14.51
N GLN A 476 19.01 18.82 -15.00
CA GLN A 476 18.69 18.59 -16.41
C GLN A 476 17.33 19.17 -16.83
N GLY A 477 16.62 19.82 -15.91
CA GLY A 477 15.30 20.42 -16.17
C GLY A 477 14.14 19.42 -16.09
N VAL A 478 14.36 18.21 -15.55
CA VAL A 478 13.30 17.22 -15.32
C VAL A 478 12.51 17.61 -14.07
N LYS A 479 11.17 17.68 -14.19
CA LYS A 479 10.28 17.86 -13.03
C LYS A 479 10.01 16.51 -12.38
N VAL A 480 10.35 16.37 -11.09
CA VAL A 480 10.20 15.10 -10.35
C VAL A 480 9.00 15.18 -9.41
N PHE A 481 8.12 14.17 -9.51
CA PHE A 481 6.97 13.96 -8.66
C PHE A 481 7.03 12.56 -8.03
N ALA A 482 6.43 12.40 -6.86
CA ALA A 482 6.39 11.11 -6.18
C ALA A 482 4.97 10.79 -5.68
N VAL A 483 4.57 9.53 -5.84
CA VAL A 483 3.29 8.98 -5.38
C VAL A 483 3.60 7.81 -4.45
N GLY A 484 3.26 7.92 -3.17
CA GLY A 484 3.40 6.85 -2.18
C GLY A 484 2.11 6.07 -2.01
N LEU A 485 2.22 4.74 -1.91
CA LEU A 485 1.09 3.82 -1.71
C LEU A 485 0.90 3.39 -0.24
N SER A 486 1.52 4.07 0.71
CA SER A 486 1.30 3.89 2.15
C SER A 486 1.61 5.16 2.94
N ASP A 487 1.07 5.26 4.17
CA ASP A 487 1.35 6.33 5.14
C ASP A 487 2.80 6.36 5.68
N LEU A 488 3.66 5.44 5.22
CA LEU A 488 5.00 5.23 5.74
C LEU A 488 6.10 5.90 4.90
N ALA A 489 5.88 7.09 4.32
CA ALA A 489 6.89 7.67 3.43
C ALA A 489 6.87 9.19 3.23
N SER A 490 6.34 10.02 4.15
CA SER A 490 6.39 11.48 3.94
C SER A 490 7.84 12.00 3.82
N THR A 491 8.78 11.44 4.58
CA THR A 491 10.22 11.79 4.49
C THR A 491 10.87 11.26 3.21
N GLN A 492 10.52 10.06 2.76
CA GLN A 492 11.10 9.45 1.57
C GLN A 492 10.55 10.07 0.28
N LEU A 493 9.23 10.34 0.19
CA LEU A 493 8.64 11.03 -0.95
C LEU A 493 9.20 12.45 -1.10
N ASN A 494 9.42 13.14 0.02
CA ASN A 494 10.08 14.46 0.01
C ASN A 494 11.55 14.34 -0.38
N ALA A 495 12.23 13.25 -0.03
CA ALA A 495 13.59 12.99 -0.48
C ALA A 495 13.65 12.73 -1.99
N ILE A 496 12.67 12.01 -2.55
CA ILE A 496 12.56 11.72 -3.99
C ILE A 496 12.34 13.00 -4.80
N THR A 497 11.44 13.89 -4.35
CA THR A 497 11.06 15.08 -5.10
C THR A 497 11.94 16.30 -4.80
N GLY A 498 12.48 16.39 -3.59
CA GLY A 498 13.13 17.61 -3.06
C GLY A 498 12.14 18.77 -2.83
N ASN A 499 10.85 18.56 -3.08
CA ASN A 499 9.79 19.54 -2.95
C ASN A 499 8.50 18.86 -2.47
N PRO A 500 8.05 19.12 -1.23
CA PRO A 500 6.84 18.52 -0.67
C PRO A 500 5.57 18.79 -1.50
N SER A 501 5.51 19.88 -2.28
CA SER A 501 4.38 20.19 -3.16
C SER A 501 4.26 19.26 -4.38
N ASN A 502 5.31 18.47 -4.65
CA ASN A 502 5.35 17.47 -5.72
C ASN A 502 5.20 16.04 -5.18
N SER A 503 4.99 15.88 -3.87
CA SER A 503 4.87 14.60 -3.19
C SER A 503 3.40 14.36 -2.84
N PHE A 504 2.86 13.23 -3.32
CA PHE A 504 1.47 12.84 -3.11
C PHE A 504 1.44 11.50 -2.39
N SER A 505 0.62 11.41 -1.36
CA SER A 505 0.38 10.18 -0.59
C SER A 505 -1.11 9.96 -0.45
N ASN A 506 -1.52 8.70 -0.37
CA ASN A 506 -2.81 8.28 0.20
C ASN A 506 -4.07 9.03 -0.30
N ALA A 507 -4.31 8.96 -1.61
CA ALA A 507 -5.63 9.22 -2.20
C ALA A 507 -5.87 8.29 -3.41
N PRO A 508 -7.12 7.84 -3.66
CA PRO A 508 -7.44 7.09 -4.88
C PRO A 508 -7.07 7.87 -6.14
N GLU A 509 -7.03 9.20 -6.03
CA GLU A 509 -6.70 10.17 -7.06
C GLU A 509 -5.25 10.69 -6.97
N ALA A 510 -4.37 10.15 -6.13
CA ALA A 510 -3.02 10.71 -5.92
C ALA A 510 -2.22 10.86 -7.23
N LEU A 511 -2.32 9.87 -8.12
CA LEU A 511 -1.70 9.94 -9.44
C LEU A 511 -2.41 10.95 -10.37
N ALA A 512 -3.73 11.06 -10.30
CA ALA A 512 -4.49 12.06 -11.06
C ALA A 512 -4.20 13.50 -10.57
N ASN A 513 -4.01 13.68 -9.26
CA ASN A 513 -3.60 14.94 -8.64
C ASN A 513 -2.16 15.31 -9.01
N ALA A 514 -1.26 14.32 -9.08
CA ALA A 514 0.08 14.52 -9.60
C ALA A 514 0.04 15.01 -11.04
N ILE A 515 -0.75 14.36 -11.90
CA ILE A 515 -0.92 14.75 -13.32
C ILE A 515 -1.56 16.13 -13.45
N THR A 516 -2.52 16.47 -12.60
CA THR A 516 -3.13 17.80 -12.54
C THR A 516 -2.10 18.87 -12.20
N ASN A 517 -1.29 18.62 -11.17
CA ASN A 517 -0.24 19.52 -10.73
C ASN A 517 0.85 19.67 -11.80
N ILE A 518 1.21 18.58 -12.49
CA ILE A 518 2.07 18.58 -13.67
C ILE A 518 1.52 19.54 -14.73
N CYS A 519 0.24 19.42 -15.11
CA CYS A 519 -0.36 20.28 -16.12
C CYS A 519 -0.39 21.76 -15.71
N HIS A 520 -0.64 22.07 -14.45
CA HIS A 520 -0.55 23.44 -13.93
C HIS A 520 0.88 23.99 -13.96
N GLN A 521 1.85 23.21 -13.49
CA GLN A 521 3.25 23.63 -13.44
C GLN A 521 3.86 23.77 -14.83
N ILE A 522 3.41 22.99 -15.82
CA ILE A 522 3.89 23.10 -17.21
C ILE A 522 3.21 24.29 -17.91
N GLY A 523 1.90 24.48 -17.72
CA GLY A 523 1.15 25.58 -18.34
C GLY A 523 1.51 26.99 -17.86
N SER A 524 2.16 27.11 -16.69
CA SER A 524 2.64 28.39 -16.15
C SER A 524 4.05 28.78 -16.59
N THR A 525 4.79 27.88 -17.24
CA THR A 525 6.16 28.12 -17.71
C THR A 525 6.17 28.44 -19.20
N THR A 526 6.27 29.72 -19.54
CA THR A 526 6.64 30.18 -20.89
C THR A 526 8.03 29.65 -21.22
N THR A 527 8.09 28.71 -22.17
CA THR A 527 9.25 28.31 -23.00
C THR A 527 10.64 28.65 -22.44
N THR A 528 11.18 27.81 -21.55
CA THR A 528 12.63 27.70 -21.37
C THR A 528 13.17 26.71 -22.39
N THR A 529 13.81 27.23 -23.43
CA THR A 529 14.55 26.47 -24.43
C THR A 529 15.58 25.54 -23.79
N LYS A 530 15.55 24.26 -24.17
CA LYS A 530 16.63 23.30 -23.88
C LYS A 530 17.91 23.82 -24.56
N PRO A 531 19.09 23.78 -23.94
CA PRO A 531 20.32 24.24 -24.58
C PRO A 531 20.58 23.37 -25.81
N THR A 532 20.32 23.93 -27.00
CA THR A 532 20.61 23.28 -28.27
C THR A 532 21.98 23.78 -28.71
N THR A 533 23.01 22.96 -28.54
CA THR A 533 24.38 23.30 -28.94
C THR A 533 24.50 23.19 -30.46
N THR A 534 24.18 24.26 -31.18
CA THR A 534 24.52 24.40 -32.59
C THR A 534 25.84 25.17 -32.73
N THR A 535 26.82 24.48 -33.28
CA THR A 535 28.19 24.94 -33.50
C THR A 535 28.21 26.09 -34.52
N THR A 536 28.70 27.27 -34.12
CA THR A 536 29.34 28.20 -35.06
C THR A 536 30.49 28.93 -34.37
N LYS A 537 31.63 28.94 -35.04
CA LYS A 537 32.97 29.25 -34.52
C LYS A 537 33.31 30.72 -34.78
N ALA A 538 33.80 31.44 -33.76
CA ALA A 538 34.58 32.66 -33.92
C ALA A 538 35.51 32.90 -32.71
N THR A 539 36.57 33.67 -32.93
CA THR A 539 37.93 33.45 -32.43
C THR A 539 38.36 34.40 -31.31
N THR A 540 39.25 33.89 -30.43
CA THR A 540 40.25 34.58 -29.57
C THR A 540 39.78 35.50 -28.43
N THR A 541 40.11 35.12 -27.17
CA THR A 541 41.31 35.59 -26.42
C THR A 541 41.43 34.90 -25.05
N VAL A 542 42.65 34.44 -24.73
CA VAL A 542 43.13 33.76 -23.49
C VAL A 542 42.40 32.43 -23.14
N PRO A 543 43.06 31.25 -23.16
CA PRO A 543 42.35 29.99 -22.94
C PRO A 543 41.99 29.84 -21.46
N SER A 544 40.77 30.23 -21.12
CA SER A 544 40.06 29.68 -19.98
C SER A 544 39.75 28.22 -20.29
N GLY A 545 40.35 27.28 -19.57
CA GLY A 545 40.20 25.86 -19.87
C GLY A 545 41.21 24.96 -19.17
N TRP A 546 41.04 23.65 -19.37
CA TRP A 546 41.98 22.66 -18.88
C TRP A 546 43.34 22.81 -19.57
N THR A 547 44.44 22.69 -18.81
CA THR A 547 45.78 22.47 -19.38
C THR A 547 45.84 21.12 -20.11
N GLU A 548 46.92 20.89 -20.86
CA GLU A 548 47.19 19.54 -21.38
C GLU A 548 47.38 18.54 -20.24
N TRP A 549 47.11 17.27 -20.56
CA TRP A 549 47.26 16.16 -19.63
C TRP A 549 48.73 15.83 -19.42
N THR A 550 49.13 15.69 -18.16
CA THR A 550 50.43 15.14 -17.75
C THR A 550 50.23 13.75 -17.15
N THR A 551 51.04 12.79 -17.57
CA THR A 551 50.88 11.37 -17.18
C THR A 551 51.96 10.96 -16.19
N SER A 552 51.56 10.30 -15.10
CA SER A 552 52.51 9.71 -14.16
C SER A 552 53.22 8.48 -14.75
N SER A 553 54.32 8.08 -14.13
CA SER A 553 54.99 6.79 -14.44
C SER A 553 54.00 5.63 -14.27
N CYS A 554 54.09 4.63 -15.16
CA CYS A 554 53.23 3.46 -15.10
C CYS A 554 53.56 2.57 -13.90
N SER A 555 52.54 2.06 -13.20
CA SER A 555 52.71 1.21 -12.03
C SER A 555 53.13 -0.23 -12.34
N ALA A 556 53.15 -0.65 -13.61
CA ALA A 556 53.57 -1.98 -14.03
C ALA A 556 54.37 -1.92 -15.33
N ASN A 557 55.25 -2.89 -15.53
CA ASN A 557 56.13 -3.01 -16.70
C ASN A 557 55.80 -4.20 -17.62
N CYS A 558 54.67 -4.88 -17.39
CA CYS A 558 54.18 -6.02 -18.18
C CYS A 558 52.64 -6.07 -18.19
N GLY A 559 52.08 -6.89 -19.06
CA GLY A 559 50.71 -7.42 -19.09
C GLY A 559 49.60 -6.41 -19.35
N LEU A 560 49.95 -5.15 -19.67
CA LEU A 560 49.05 -3.99 -19.57
C LEU A 560 48.31 -3.94 -18.22
N CYS A 561 49.00 -4.37 -17.15
CA CYS A 561 48.41 -4.53 -15.82
C CYS A 561 48.58 -3.30 -14.92
N GLY A 562 49.27 -2.27 -15.41
CA GLY A 562 49.57 -1.06 -14.67
C GLY A 562 48.51 0.01 -14.86
N ARG A 563 48.52 0.98 -13.97
CA ARG A 563 47.71 2.20 -14.09
C ARG A 563 48.64 3.40 -14.01
N ALA A 564 48.41 4.35 -14.90
CA ALA A 564 49.03 5.67 -14.85
C ALA A 564 47.93 6.71 -14.66
N VAL A 565 48.20 7.71 -13.84
CA VAL A 565 47.26 8.80 -13.59
C VAL A 565 47.64 9.96 -14.48
N MET A 566 46.72 10.34 -15.36
CA MET A 566 46.78 11.57 -16.12
C MET A 566 46.14 12.69 -15.32
N ARG A 567 46.76 13.87 -15.26
CA ARG A 567 46.22 15.05 -14.58
C ARG A 567 46.28 16.29 -15.47
N ARG A 568 45.34 17.21 -15.27
CA ARG A 568 45.34 18.54 -15.87
C ARG A 568 44.69 19.54 -14.92
N ILE A 569 45.01 20.82 -15.10
CA ILE A 569 44.63 21.90 -14.19
C ILE A 569 43.75 22.89 -14.94
N CYS A 570 42.66 23.36 -14.33
CA CYS A 570 41.79 24.36 -14.92
C CYS A 570 42.41 25.74 -14.69
N ARG A 571 42.72 26.50 -15.77
CA ARG A 571 43.20 27.88 -15.66
C ARG A 571 42.15 28.84 -16.17
N GLY A 572 41.38 29.42 -15.24
CA GLY A 572 40.36 30.43 -15.52
C GLY A 572 39.10 29.86 -16.19
N GLY A 573 37.95 30.46 -15.88
CA GLY A 573 36.63 30.00 -16.35
C GLY A 573 36.13 28.71 -15.69
N ILE A 574 35.05 28.15 -16.24
CA ILE A 574 34.44 26.89 -15.79
C ILE A 574 34.97 25.76 -16.69
N CYS A 575 35.77 24.85 -16.15
CA CYS A 575 36.28 23.69 -16.89
C CYS A 575 35.44 22.46 -16.59
N LEU A 576 34.70 22.00 -17.60
CA LEU A 576 33.84 20.82 -17.52
C LEU A 576 34.62 19.55 -17.92
N GLY A 577 34.32 18.42 -17.30
CA GLY A 577 35.01 17.14 -17.47
C GLY A 577 36.16 16.91 -16.48
N ALA A 578 36.65 15.67 -16.40
CA ALA A 578 37.59 15.24 -15.37
C ALA A 578 38.94 15.98 -15.40
N ASN A 579 39.49 16.26 -14.20
CA ASN A 579 40.81 16.86 -13.98
C ASN A 579 41.92 15.81 -13.74
N SER A 580 41.50 14.57 -13.49
CA SER A 580 42.35 13.39 -13.38
C SER A 580 41.66 12.22 -14.08
N SER A 581 42.40 11.45 -14.85
CA SER A 581 41.92 10.20 -15.46
C SER A 581 42.94 9.10 -15.21
N THR A 582 42.48 7.86 -15.10
CA THR A 582 43.37 6.71 -14.93
C THR A 582 43.37 5.91 -16.22
N VAL A 583 44.55 5.74 -16.81
CA VAL A 583 44.72 4.96 -18.04
C VAL A 583 45.44 3.66 -17.72
N THR A 584 44.99 2.59 -18.34
CA THR A 584 45.69 1.30 -18.31
C THR A 584 47.01 1.45 -19.06
N CYS A 585 48.09 0.99 -18.46
CA CYS A 585 49.43 1.09 -19.01
C CYS A 585 50.23 -0.17 -18.69
N GLY A 586 51.35 -0.36 -19.36
CA GLY A 586 52.26 -1.49 -19.16
C GLY A 586 52.94 -1.85 -20.46
N ALA A 587 53.66 -2.97 -20.47
CA ALA A 587 54.22 -3.51 -21.70
C ALA A 587 53.31 -4.61 -22.26
N PRO A 588 53.35 -4.86 -23.58
CA PRO A 588 52.56 -5.92 -24.23
C PRO A 588 53.05 -7.35 -23.89
N THR A 589 54.12 -7.50 -23.11
CA THR A 589 54.63 -8.80 -22.65
C THR A 589 53.77 -9.39 -21.53
N LEU A 590 53.70 -10.72 -21.38
CA LEU A 590 52.91 -11.36 -20.32
C LEU A 590 53.51 -11.13 -18.92
N CYS A 591 52.67 -10.98 -17.90
CA CYS A 591 53.15 -10.89 -16.52
C CYS A 591 53.32 -12.28 -15.87
N PRO A 592 54.43 -12.53 -15.16
CA PRO A 592 54.63 -13.77 -14.42
C PRO A 592 53.84 -13.74 -13.09
N PHE A 593 52.81 -14.56 -12.96
CA PHE A 593 52.04 -14.68 -11.71
C PHE A 593 52.38 -16.01 -11.02
N GLY A 594 52.70 -15.92 -9.73
CA GLY A 594 53.52 -16.89 -8.98
C GLY A 594 53.03 -18.33 -8.86
N LEU A 595 51.87 -18.72 -9.39
CA LEU A 595 51.35 -20.10 -9.38
C LEU A 595 50.45 -20.43 -10.60
N GLY A 596 50.56 -19.71 -11.72
CA GLY A 596 49.72 -19.93 -12.92
C GLY A 596 50.30 -19.34 -14.21
N PHE A 597 49.87 -19.83 -15.37
CA PHE A 597 50.44 -19.46 -16.67
C PHE A 597 50.45 -17.93 -16.92
N PRO A 598 51.54 -17.32 -17.42
CA PRO A 598 51.69 -15.85 -17.53
C PRO A 598 50.56 -15.16 -18.29
N SER A 599 49.77 -14.28 -17.69
CA SER A 599 48.51 -13.76 -18.29
C SER A 599 48.56 -12.26 -18.59
N CYS A 600 47.59 -11.79 -19.40
CA CYS A 600 47.29 -10.39 -19.65
C CYS A 600 46.20 -9.92 -18.70
N CYS A 601 46.18 -8.63 -18.38
CA CYS A 601 45.10 -8.01 -17.62
C CYS A 601 44.01 -7.47 -18.56
N GLU A 602 42.74 -7.58 -18.16
CA GLU A 602 41.63 -7.05 -18.95
C GLU A 602 41.75 -5.53 -19.18
N PRO A 603 41.36 -5.02 -20.36
CA PRO A 603 40.65 -5.72 -21.44
C PRO A 603 41.54 -6.53 -22.39
N ALA A 604 42.87 -6.44 -22.24
CA ALA A 604 43.81 -7.08 -23.15
C ALA A 604 43.80 -8.60 -22.98
N LYS A 605 43.78 -9.32 -24.10
CA LYS A 605 43.78 -10.78 -24.12
C LYS A 605 45.09 -11.30 -24.69
N ARG A 606 45.41 -12.55 -24.40
CA ARG A 606 46.51 -13.23 -25.07
C ARG A 606 46.20 -13.31 -26.56
N ALA A 607 47.08 -12.76 -27.37
CA ALA A 607 47.05 -12.87 -28.82
C ALA A 607 48.40 -13.38 -29.32
N ILE A 608 48.39 -14.01 -30.50
CA ILE A 608 49.62 -14.37 -31.21
C ILE A 608 49.77 -13.37 -32.33
N ILE A 609 50.77 -12.50 -32.24
CA ILE A 609 51.09 -11.51 -33.27
C ILE A 609 52.50 -11.84 -33.76
N ASN A 610 52.64 -12.11 -35.06
CA ASN A 610 53.91 -12.52 -35.69
C ASN A 610 54.59 -13.73 -35.01
N GLY A 611 53.79 -14.69 -34.52
CA GLY A 611 54.30 -15.91 -33.89
C GLY A 611 54.72 -15.78 -32.42
N VAL A 612 54.58 -14.60 -31.82
CA VAL A 612 54.91 -14.35 -30.40
C VAL A 612 53.62 -14.14 -29.60
N ILE A 613 53.51 -14.81 -28.44
CA ILE A 613 52.38 -14.63 -27.52
C ILE A 613 52.55 -13.30 -26.79
N THR A 614 51.58 -12.41 -26.95
CA THR A 614 51.59 -11.03 -26.46
C THR A 614 50.21 -10.64 -25.92
N CYS A 615 50.12 -9.50 -25.25
CA CYS A 615 48.87 -8.88 -24.82
C CYS A 615 48.41 -7.86 -25.85
N ALA A 616 47.18 -8.02 -26.35
CA ALA A 616 46.56 -7.15 -27.34
C ALA A 616 45.10 -6.86 -27.01
#